data_AF-A0A3S0BB30-F1
#
_entry.id   AF-A0A3S0BB30-F1
#
_cell.length_a   1.000
_cell.length_b   1.000
_cell.length_c   1.000
_cell.angle_alpha   90.00
_cell.angle_beta   90.00
_cell.angle_gamma   90.00
#
_symmetry.space_group_name_H-M   'P 1'
#
loop_
_entity.id
_entity.type
_entity.pdbx_description
1 polymer ?
#
loop_
_entity_poly.entity_id
_entity_poly.type
_entity_poly.pdbx_seq_one_letter_code
_entity_poly.pdbx_strand_id
1 'polypeptide(L)'
;MKNPSREVITRSPKRMVGILNCRWFQPTAIHHESRLEKHFVLRTMLSPLVRSIQHQPFTLNLGDSRSYTPDFLLTFSNGQSAVVEVKRSERIPALKERFDEITRRLAADGQIFFVVHQGQIEGQRRAERAALLRRYA
;
A
#
# COMPACT_ATOMS: atom_id res chain seq x y z
N MET A 1 20.19 15.44 -21.76
CA MET A 1 20.68 14.92 -20.46
C MET A 1 19.98 13.60 -20.20
N LYS A 2 20.73 12.50 -19.98
CA LYS A 2 20.16 11.18 -19.63
C LYS A 2 19.56 11.30 -18.23
N ASN A 3 18.24 11.14 -18.10
CA ASN A 3 17.65 10.91 -16.77
C ASN A 3 18.32 9.67 -16.16
N PRO A 4 18.76 9.71 -14.90
CA PRO A 4 19.25 8.52 -14.25
C PRO A 4 18.14 7.47 -14.24
N SER A 5 18.46 6.24 -14.61
CA SER A 5 17.51 5.10 -14.65
C SER A 5 17.01 4.68 -13.26
N ARG A 6 17.47 5.34 -12.21
CA ARG A 6 17.10 5.10 -10.80
C ARG A 6 16.71 6.42 -10.16
N GLU A 7 15.52 6.45 -9.60
CA GLU A 7 15.05 7.53 -8.74
C GLU A 7 15.82 7.52 -7.41
N VAL A 8 16.40 8.66 -7.04
CA VAL A 8 17.15 8.80 -5.79
C VAL A 8 16.17 9.07 -4.66
N ILE A 9 16.05 8.12 -3.73
CA ILE A 9 15.26 8.31 -2.51
C ILE A 9 16.07 9.10 -1.49
N THR A 10 15.66 10.33 -1.23
CA THR A 10 16.20 11.17 -0.16
C THR A 10 15.62 10.75 1.20
N ARG A 11 16.51 10.53 2.18
CA ARG A 11 16.11 10.18 3.55
C ARG A 11 15.43 11.38 4.21
N SER A 12 14.15 11.25 4.57
CA SER A 12 13.48 12.18 5.48
C SER A 12 13.65 11.70 6.92
N PRO A 13 14.20 12.50 7.84
CA PRO A 13 14.55 12.05 9.20
C PRO A 13 13.38 11.51 10.05
N LYS A 14 12.13 11.76 9.67
CA LYS A 14 10.91 11.25 10.33
C LYS A 14 10.18 10.13 9.56
N ARG A 15 10.57 9.80 8.32
CA ARG A 15 9.85 8.82 7.47
C ARG A 15 10.81 7.76 6.93
N MET A 16 10.43 6.50 7.16
CA MET A 16 11.17 5.35 6.63
C MET A 16 10.67 5.06 5.22
N VAL A 17 11.20 5.84 4.26
CA VAL A 17 10.98 5.61 2.83
C VAL A 17 11.94 4.53 2.33
N GLY A 18 11.47 3.61 1.50
CA GLY A 18 12.29 2.53 0.97
C GLY A 18 11.66 1.79 -0.20
N ILE A 19 12.44 0.87 -0.76
CA ILE A 19 12.06 0.01 -1.88
C ILE A 19 12.27 -1.44 -1.50
N LEU A 20 11.30 -2.29 -1.84
CA LEU A 20 11.37 -3.74 -1.74
C LEU A 20 11.55 -4.35 -3.13
N ASN A 21 12.75 -4.87 -3.41
CA ASN A 21 13.04 -5.63 -4.62
C ASN A 21 12.75 -7.11 -4.38
N CYS A 22 11.56 -7.58 -4.77
CA CYS A 22 11.13 -8.97 -4.61
C CYS A 22 10.81 -9.59 -5.97
N ARG A 23 11.84 -9.91 -6.76
CA ARG A 23 11.70 -10.42 -8.14
C ARG A 23 10.95 -11.75 -8.24
N TRP A 24 10.95 -12.55 -7.18
CA TRP A 24 10.15 -13.77 -7.10
C TRP A 24 8.64 -13.49 -7.03
N PHE A 25 8.25 -12.31 -6.54
CA PHE A 25 6.85 -11.89 -6.40
C PHE A 25 6.38 -11.12 -7.64
N GLN A 26 7.11 -10.07 -8.02
CA GLN A 26 6.81 -9.27 -9.22
C GLN A 26 8.10 -8.62 -9.76
N PRO A 27 8.17 -8.28 -11.07
CA PRO A 27 9.39 -7.74 -11.67
C PRO A 27 9.74 -6.32 -11.19
N THR A 28 8.71 -5.51 -10.92
CA THR A 28 8.85 -4.11 -10.51
C THR A 28 8.99 -3.98 -9.00
N ALA A 29 9.91 -3.13 -8.55
CA ALA A 29 10.13 -2.92 -7.13
C ALA A 29 8.93 -2.20 -6.47
N ILE A 30 8.66 -2.50 -5.19
CA ILE A 30 7.53 -1.92 -4.45
C ILE A 30 8.07 -0.85 -3.51
N HIS A 31 7.56 0.38 -3.64
CA HIS A 31 7.92 1.49 -2.78
C HIS A 31 7.07 1.47 -1.49
N HIS A 32 7.60 2.06 -0.43
CA HIS A 32 6.86 2.38 0.79
C HIS A 32 7.40 3.67 1.40
N GLU A 33 6.53 4.46 2.01
CA GLU A 33 6.85 5.72 2.70
C GLU A 33 6.87 5.59 4.23
N SER A 34 6.36 4.47 4.75
CA SER A 34 6.33 4.19 6.18
C SER A 34 6.70 2.76 6.55
N ARG A 35 7.06 2.55 7.83
CA ARG A 35 7.26 1.21 8.39
C ARG A 35 5.97 0.38 8.32
N LEU A 36 4.81 1.02 8.50
CA LEU A 36 3.53 0.33 8.50
C LEU A 36 3.17 -0.18 7.11
N GLU A 37 3.37 0.65 6.09
CA GLU A 37 3.26 0.25 4.68
C GLU A 37 4.25 -0.87 4.33
N LYS A 38 5.50 -0.77 4.77
CA LYS A 38 6.47 -1.86 4.60
C LYS A 38 5.92 -3.17 5.17
N HIS A 39 5.43 -3.18 6.41
CA HIS A 39 4.86 -4.38 7.03
C HIS A 39 3.61 -4.88 6.30
N PHE A 40 2.77 -3.98 5.80
CA PHE A 40 1.65 -4.33 4.95
C PHE A 40 2.12 -5.07 3.69
N VAL A 41 3.04 -4.48 2.91
CA VAL A 41 3.58 -5.11 1.69
C VAL A 41 4.18 -6.48 1.99
N LEU A 42 5.00 -6.59 3.06
CA LEU A 42 5.61 -7.86 3.45
C LEU A 42 4.59 -8.95 3.76
N ARG A 43 3.48 -8.60 4.40
CA ARG A 43 2.41 -9.54 4.72
C ARG A 43 1.58 -9.89 3.48
N THR A 44 1.26 -8.89 2.66
CA THR A 44 0.42 -9.06 1.47
C THR A 44 1.09 -9.97 0.44
N MET A 45 2.42 -9.89 0.27
CA MET A 45 3.18 -10.79 -0.61
C MET A 45 3.12 -12.27 -0.20
N LEU A 46 2.73 -12.61 1.03
CA LEU A 46 2.57 -14.00 1.48
C LEU A 46 1.24 -14.61 1.05
N SER A 47 0.29 -13.80 0.56
CA SER A 47 -0.99 -14.31 0.06
C SER A 47 -0.80 -14.90 -1.34
N PRO A 48 -1.14 -16.19 -1.57
CA PRO A 48 -1.01 -16.80 -2.90
C PRO A 48 -1.98 -16.22 -3.93
N LEU A 49 -3.00 -15.48 -3.48
CA LEU A 49 -3.98 -14.85 -4.35
C LEU A 49 -3.50 -13.50 -4.91
N VAL A 50 -2.51 -12.85 -4.28
CA VAL A 50 -2.03 -11.54 -4.74
C VAL A 50 -0.96 -11.74 -5.79
N ARG A 51 -1.12 -11.11 -6.96
CA ARG A 51 -0.18 -11.17 -8.08
C ARG A 51 0.71 -9.95 -8.20
N SER A 52 0.19 -8.77 -7.85
CA SER A 52 0.98 -7.55 -7.86
C SER A 52 0.52 -6.56 -6.81
N ILE A 53 1.47 -5.72 -6.39
CA ILE A 53 1.28 -4.60 -5.48
C ILE A 53 1.88 -3.37 -6.17
N GLN A 54 1.05 -2.38 -6.48
CA GLN A 54 1.48 -1.11 -7.03
C GLN A 54 1.34 -0.03 -5.95
N HIS A 55 2.42 0.71 -5.67
CA HIS A 55 2.42 1.83 -4.74
C HIS A 55 1.93 3.10 -5.43
N GLN A 56 1.11 3.91 -4.74
CA GLN A 56 0.56 5.19 -5.24
C GLN A 56 0.08 5.10 -6.70
N PRO A 57 -0.89 4.21 -6.99
CA PRO A 57 -1.21 3.75 -8.34
C PRO A 57 -1.82 4.85 -9.23
N PHE A 58 -2.55 5.79 -8.64
CA PHE A 58 -3.23 6.88 -9.33
C PHE A 58 -3.62 7.98 -8.33
N THR A 59 -4.08 9.12 -8.84
CA THR A 59 -4.58 10.22 -8.00
C THR A 59 -6.02 10.53 -8.38
N LEU A 60 -6.93 10.45 -7.41
CA LEU A 60 -8.31 10.89 -7.52
C LEU A 60 -8.41 12.40 -7.29
N ASN A 61 -9.21 13.06 -8.11
CA ASN A 61 -9.65 14.43 -7.86
C ASN A 61 -10.97 14.39 -7.09
N LEU A 62 -10.98 14.96 -5.89
CA LEU A 62 -12.14 15.02 -4.99
C LEU A 62 -12.88 16.38 -5.07
N GLY A 63 -12.53 17.23 -6.04
CA GLY A 63 -13.05 18.61 -6.14
C GLY A 63 -12.37 19.58 -5.19
N ASP A 64 -12.58 20.88 -5.40
CA ASP A 64 -12.06 21.97 -4.54
C ASP A 64 -10.55 21.89 -4.24
N SER A 65 -9.76 21.54 -5.26
CA SER A 65 -8.31 21.31 -5.15
C SER A 65 -7.89 20.19 -4.18
N ARG A 66 -8.83 19.37 -3.71
CA ARG A 66 -8.55 18.19 -2.88
C ARG A 66 -8.21 17.03 -3.80
N SER A 67 -7.01 16.47 -3.63
CA SER A 67 -6.59 15.24 -4.28
C SER A 67 -6.41 14.12 -3.26
N TYR A 68 -6.49 12.89 -3.75
CA TYR A 68 -6.25 11.70 -2.96
C TYR A 68 -5.50 10.65 -3.77
N THR A 69 -4.38 10.19 -3.24
CA THR A 69 -3.56 9.12 -3.80
C THR A 69 -3.59 7.98 -2.78
N PRO A 70 -4.16 6.81 -3.12
CA PRO A 70 -4.16 5.67 -2.22
C PRO A 70 -2.75 5.09 -2.08
N ASP A 71 -2.46 4.43 -0.97
CA ASP A 71 -1.14 3.86 -0.74
C ASP A 71 -0.84 2.71 -1.72
N PHE A 72 -1.81 1.83 -1.98
CA PHE A 72 -1.61 0.65 -2.85
C PHE A 72 -2.80 0.29 -3.73
N LEU A 73 -2.50 -0.36 -4.87
CA LEU A 73 -3.42 -1.19 -5.64
C LEU A 73 -2.93 -2.63 -5.61
N LEU A 74 -3.81 -3.55 -5.21
CA LEU A 74 -3.59 -4.98 -5.27
C LEU A 74 -4.29 -5.55 -6.50
N THR A 75 -3.61 -6.43 -7.24
CA THR A 75 -4.23 -7.24 -8.29
C THR A 75 -4.19 -8.71 -7.86
N PHE A 76 -5.33 -9.38 -7.95
CA PHE A 76 -5.49 -10.77 -7.55
C PHE A 76 -5.41 -11.72 -8.75
N SER A 77 -5.17 -13.01 -8.48
CA SER A 77 -5.02 -14.05 -9.50
C SER A 77 -6.27 -14.28 -10.35
N ASN A 78 -7.44 -13.88 -9.87
CA ASN A 78 -8.71 -13.94 -10.60
C ASN A 78 -8.99 -12.67 -11.43
N GLY A 79 -8.03 -11.75 -11.53
CA GLY A 79 -8.17 -10.49 -12.27
C GLY A 79 -8.86 -9.37 -11.50
N GLN A 80 -9.41 -9.63 -10.31
CA GLN A 80 -9.97 -8.58 -9.47
C GLN A 80 -8.87 -7.67 -8.91
N SER A 81 -9.24 -6.47 -8.50
CA SER A 81 -8.35 -5.51 -7.87
C SER A 81 -8.95 -4.85 -6.64
N ALA A 82 -8.11 -4.47 -5.70
CA ALA A 82 -8.51 -3.71 -4.52
C ALA A 82 -7.56 -2.54 -4.27
N VAL A 83 -8.14 -1.36 -4.07
CA VAL A 83 -7.45 -0.14 -3.65
C VAL A 83 -7.32 -0.17 -2.13
N VAL A 84 -6.14 0.11 -1.61
CA VAL A 84 -5.83 0.00 -0.18
C VAL A 84 -5.19 1.27 0.35
N GLU A 85 -5.72 1.75 1.46
CA GLU A 85 -5.10 2.74 2.33
C GLU A 85 -4.60 2.06 3.61
N VAL A 86 -3.38 2.36 4.03
CA VAL A 86 -2.77 1.87 5.26
C VAL A 86 -2.75 2.98 6.30
N LYS A 87 -3.39 2.76 7.46
CA LYS A 87 -3.46 3.78 8.52
C LYS A 87 -3.22 3.24 9.92
N ARG A 88 -2.68 4.11 10.78
CA ARG A 88 -2.68 3.86 12.23
C ARG A 88 -4.12 3.93 12.75
N SER A 89 -4.48 3.02 13.65
CA SER A 89 -5.85 2.84 14.12
C SER A 89 -6.44 4.12 14.72
N GLU A 90 -5.64 4.88 15.47
CA GLU A 90 -6.01 6.14 16.11
C GLU A 90 -6.34 7.28 15.12
N ARG A 91 -5.88 7.18 13.87
CA ARG A 91 -6.12 8.21 12.84
C ARG A 91 -7.38 7.97 12.01
N ILE A 92 -7.95 6.78 12.07
CA ILE A 92 -9.10 6.39 11.24
C ILE A 92 -10.37 7.17 11.59
N PRO A 93 -10.75 7.37 12.88
CA PRO A 93 -11.98 8.08 13.21
C PRO A 93 -12.06 9.47 12.60
N ALA A 94 -10.96 10.23 12.65
CA ALA A 94 -10.88 11.59 12.09
C ALA A 94 -10.92 11.64 10.56
N LEU A 95 -10.74 10.51 9.87
CA LEU A 95 -10.71 10.42 8.40
C LEU A 95 -11.91 9.65 7.84
N LYS A 96 -12.83 9.21 8.68
CA LYS A 96 -13.93 8.33 8.28
C LYS A 96 -14.77 8.92 7.14
N GLU A 97 -15.22 10.16 7.27
CA GLU A 97 -16.05 10.81 6.24
C GLU A 97 -15.33 10.91 4.90
N ARG A 98 -14.03 11.23 4.93
CA ARG A 98 -13.18 11.27 3.73
C ARG A 98 -13.05 9.89 3.09
N PHE A 99 -12.86 8.83 3.89
CA PHE A 99 -12.82 7.47 3.36
C PHE A 99 -14.17 7.00 2.82
N ASP A 100 -15.29 7.43 3.40
CA ASP A 100 -16.62 7.14 2.88
C ASP A 100 -16.86 7.83 1.52
N GLU A 101 -16.39 9.08 1.37
CA GLU A 101 -16.38 9.82 0.08
C GLU A 101 -15.56 9.08 -0.99
N ILE A 102 -14.32 8.67 -0.64
CA ILE A 102 -13.43 7.91 -1.53
C ILE A 102 -14.04 6.57 -1.92
N THR A 103 -14.65 5.86 -0.97
CA THR A 103 -15.30 4.56 -1.21
C THR A 103 -16.42 4.71 -2.24
N ARG A 104 -17.29 5.71 -2.08
CA ARG A 104 -18.38 5.96 -3.05
C ARG A 104 -17.84 6.28 -4.43
N ARG A 105 -16.77 7.08 -4.51
CA ARG A 105 -16.17 7.45 -5.80
C ARG A 105 -15.57 6.25 -6.50
N LEU A 106 -14.80 5.43 -5.79
CA LEU A 106 -14.16 4.24 -6.34
C LEU A 106 -15.18 3.15 -6.71
N ALA A 107 -16.25 3.01 -5.93
CA ALA A 107 -17.31 2.06 -6.21
C ALA A 107 -18.08 2.40 -7.50
N ALA A 108 -18.23 3.70 -7.82
CA ALA A 108 -18.81 4.14 -9.09
C ALA A 108 -17.99 3.68 -10.31
N ASP A 109 -16.68 3.52 -10.13
CA ASP A 109 -15.74 3.03 -11.14
C ASP A 109 -15.52 1.49 -11.05
N GLY A 110 -16.35 0.79 -10.26
CA GLY A 110 -16.26 -0.66 -10.06
C GLY A 110 -15.07 -1.12 -9.21
N GLN A 111 -14.38 -0.21 -8.52
CA GLN A 111 -13.23 -0.51 -7.68
C GLN A 111 -13.63 -0.69 -6.21
N ILE A 112 -13.04 -1.69 -5.56
CA ILE A 112 -13.22 -1.93 -4.13
C ILE A 112 -12.13 -1.18 -3.36
N PHE A 113 -12.51 -0.50 -2.27
CA PHE A 113 -11.61 0.24 -1.40
C PHE A 113 -11.56 -0.33 0.01
N PHE A 114 -10.36 -0.52 0.55
CA PHE A 114 -10.14 -0.97 1.93
C PHE A 114 -9.22 -0.02 2.68
N VAL A 115 -9.58 0.27 3.94
CA VAL A 115 -8.67 0.87 4.92
C VAL A 115 -8.15 -0.24 5.82
N VAL A 116 -6.85 -0.53 5.72
CA VAL A 116 -6.18 -1.55 6.53
C VAL A 116 -5.46 -0.88 7.68
N HIS A 117 -5.87 -1.21 8.90
CA HIS A 117 -5.38 -0.54 10.10
C HIS A 117 -4.19 -1.26 10.75
N GLN A 118 -3.39 -0.52 11.53
CA GLN A 118 -2.17 -1.04 12.17
C GLN A 118 -2.38 -2.35 12.94
N GLY A 119 -3.46 -2.45 13.73
CA GLY A 119 -3.81 -3.68 14.45
C GLY A 119 -3.96 -4.92 13.55
N GLN A 120 -4.48 -4.79 12.33
CA GLN A 120 -4.59 -5.88 11.35
C GLN A 120 -3.23 -6.31 10.76
N ILE A 121 -2.28 -5.39 10.70
CA ILE A 121 -0.95 -5.62 10.11
C ILE A 121 0.02 -6.15 11.15
N GLU A 122 0.11 -5.49 12.30
CA GLU A 122 1.14 -5.73 13.31
C GLU A 122 0.64 -6.52 14.53
N GLY A 123 -0.68 -6.56 14.76
CA GLY A 123 -1.25 -7.24 15.92
C GLY A 123 -0.90 -8.73 15.97
N GLN A 124 -0.80 -9.29 17.19
CA GLN A 124 -0.44 -10.69 17.43
C GLN A 124 0.90 -11.11 16.78
N ARG A 125 1.88 -10.19 16.73
CA ARG A 125 3.22 -10.42 16.13
C ARG A 125 3.16 -10.84 14.66
N ARG A 126 2.09 -10.50 13.94
CA ARG A 126 1.90 -10.87 12.52
C ARG A 126 3.00 -10.31 11.62
N ALA A 127 3.43 -9.08 11.86
CA ALA A 127 4.53 -8.47 11.10
C ALA A 127 5.87 -9.19 11.31
N GLU A 128 6.20 -9.57 12.55
CA GLU A 128 7.42 -10.33 12.87
C GLU A 128 7.42 -11.70 12.20
N ARG A 129 6.29 -12.41 12.26
CA ARG A 129 6.13 -13.72 11.61
C ARG A 129 6.28 -13.62 10.09
N ALA A 130 5.70 -12.59 9.47
CA ALA A 130 5.84 -12.37 8.04
C ALA A 130 7.32 -12.11 7.65
N ALA A 131 8.05 -11.33 8.46
CA ALA A 131 9.47 -11.11 8.25
C ALA A 131 10.29 -12.40 8.40
N LEU A 132 9.94 -13.27 9.38
CA LEU A 132 10.61 -14.55 9.59
C LEU A 132 10.38 -15.52 8.43
N LEU A 133 9.13 -15.68 7.97
CA LEU A 133 8.80 -16.54 6.82
C LEU A 133 9.58 -16.14 5.57
N ARG A 134 9.68 -14.83 5.30
CA ARG A 134 10.45 -14.30 4.16
C ARG A 134 11.96 -14.47 4.28
N ARG A 135 12.51 -14.78 5.46
CA ARG A 135 13.94 -15.09 5.60
C ARG A 135 14.27 -16.48 5.05
N TYR A 136 13.29 -17.39 5.07
CA TYR A 136 13.47 -18.79 4.70
C TYR A 136 12.76 -19.18 3.40
N ALA A 137 12.13 -18.22 2.72
CA ALA A 137 11.43 -18.40 1.45
C ALA A 137 12.24 -17.83 0.28
#